data_AF-A0A0F9NXF2-F1
#
_entry.id   AF-A0A0F9NXF2-F1
#
_cell.length_a   1.000
_cell.length_b   1.000
_cell.length_c   1.000
_cell.angle_alpha   90.00
_cell.angle_beta   90.00
_cell.angle_gamma   90.00
#
_symmetry.space_group_name_H-M   'P 1'
#
loop_
_entity.id
_entity.type
_entity.pdbx_description
1 polymer ?
#
loop_
_entity_poly.entity_id
_entity_poly.type
_entity_poly.pdbx_seq_one_letter_code
_entity_poly.pdbx_strand_id
1 'polypeptide(L)'
;MNIESKRPRLLFLDNIKALFTILVIFQHVRVTYGGTGWWYYVEAAPVDTVSIIFFTTLTSIGGLFQAALMGLFFLLGGYFTPKSYDRKGVRSFWKERLLRLGIPILLYIAIINPIMVYSLSALGFYPWSLPKSLLDFLTFWGPMWFLTVLILFTASYTLWRQITKFDSVQR
;
A
#
# COMPACT_ATOMS: atom_id res chain seq x y z
N MET A 1 35.33 18.82 -18.61
CA MET A 1 34.92 17.83 -17.60
C MET A 1 33.68 18.39 -16.90
N ASN A 2 32.48 17.95 -17.29
CA ASN A 2 31.23 18.43 -16.67
C ASN A 2 31.06 17.70 -15.32
N ILE A 3 31.37 18.39 -14.22
CA ILE A 3 31.02 17.91 -12.89
C ILE A 3 29.53 18.22 -12.72
N GLU A 4 28.67 17.23 -13.00
CA GLU A 4 27.28 17.31 -12.57
C GLU A 4 27.27 17.45 -11.05
N SER A 5 26.92 18.65 -10.59
CA SER A 5 26.60 18.93 -9.19
C SER A 5 25.48 17.97 -8.76
N LYS A 6 25.82 16.93 -8.00
CA LYS A 6 24.83 16.06 -7.35
C LYS A 6 23.95 16.95 -6.49
N ARG A 7 22.65 16.99 -6.80
CA ARG A 7 21.67 17.73 -5.98
C ARG A 7 21.84 17.33 -4.50
N PRO A 8 21.90 18.30 -3.58
CA PRO A 8 22.09 18.01 -2.16
C PRO A 8 20.95 17.13 -1.66
N ARG A 9 21.31 16.08 -0.91
CA ARG A 9 20.36 15.16 -0.28
C ARG A 9 19.55 15.93 0.77
N LEU A 10 18.23 15.90 0.64
CA LEU A 10 17.34 16.59 1.57
C LEU A 10 17.05 15.69 2.77
N LEU A 11 17.83 15.84 3.85
CA LEU A 11 17.72 15.03 5.07
C LEU A 11 16.30 15.03 5.66
N PHE A 12 15.59 16.15 5.61
CA PHE A 12 14.23 16.24 6.14
C PHE A 12 13.25 15.30 5.40
N LEU A 13 13.41 15.12 4.08
CA LEU A 13 12.56 14.20 3.30
C LEU A 13 12.81 12.75 3.70
N ASP A 14 14.05 12.42 4.07
CA ASP A 14 14.37 11.08 4.52
C ASP A 14 13.82 10.80 5.92
N ASN A 15 13.85 11.79 6.81
CA ASN A 15 13.18 11.71 8.12
C ASN A 15 11.66 11.53 7.98
N ILE A 16 11.02 12.23 7.05
CA ILE A 16 9.58 12.06 6.77
C ILE A 16 9.29 10.64 6.27
N LYS A 17 10.10 10.12 5.34
CA LYS A 17 9.94 8.73 4.86
C LYS A 17 10.13 7.71 5.99
N ALA A 18 11.14 7.90 6.84
CA ALA A 18 11.38 7.04 7.99
C ALA A 18 10.19 7.06 8.95
N LEU A 19 9.69 8.24 9.29
CA LEU A 19 8.50 8.42 10.13
C LEU A 19 7.29 7.69 9.53
N PHE A 20 7.02 7.87 8.23
CA PHE A 20 5.91 7.19 7.57
C PHE A 20 6.07 5.68 7.54
N THR A 21 7.29 5.17 7.38
CA THR A 21 7.58 3.74 7.45
C THR A 21 7.27 3.20 8.85
N ILE A 22 7.72 3.90 9.89
CA ILE A 22 7.44 3.53 11.29
C ILE A 22 5.93 3.54 11.56
N LEU A 23 5.20 4.55 11.08
CA LEU A 23 3.75 4.63 11.27
C LEU A 23 2.99 3.48 10.58
N VAL A 24 3.45 3.05 9.39
CA VAL A 24 2.88 1.88 8.70
C VAL A 24 3.15 0.60 9.50
N ILE A 25 4.37 0.41 10.02
CA ILE A 25 4.71 -0.74 10.87
C ILE A 25 3.84 -0.73 12.13
N PHE A 26 3.73 0.41 12.81
CA PHE A 26 2.88 0.58 13.98
C PHE A 26 1.44 0.20 13.70
N GLN A 27 0.89 0.60 12.54
CA GLN A 27 -0.46 0.24 12.15
C GLN A 27 -0.64 -1.28 11.99
N HIS A 28 0.32 -1.99 11.40
CA HIS A 28 0.24 -3.45 11.28
C HIS A 28 0.36 -4.17 12.63
N VAL A 29 1.27 -3.71 13.50
CA VAL A 29 1.40 -4.22 14.87
C VAL A 29 0.10 -4.03 15.65
N ARG A 30 -0.51 -2.86 15.53
CA ARG A 30 -1.80 -2.55 16.15
C ARG A 30 -2.90 -3.51 15.70
N VAL A 31 -2.97 -3.86 14.41
CA VAL A 31 -4.00 -4.81 13.94
C VAL A 31 -3.78 -6.20 14.55
N THR A 32 -2.53 -6.67 14.67
CA THR A 32 -2.20 -7.95 15.30
C THR A 32 -2.68 -8.02 16.76
N TYR A 33 -2.41 -7.00 17.57
CA TYR A 33 -2.69 -7.03 19.01
C TYR A 33 -4.03 -6.40 19.40
N GLY A 34 -4.56 -5.51 18.58
CA GLY A 34 -5.83 -4.81 18.83
C GLY A 34 -7.05 -5.49 18.21
N GLY A 35 -6.84 -6.55 17.41
CA GLY A 35 -7.91 -7.41 16.90
C GLY A 35 -8.92 -6.77 15.94
N THR A 36 -8.57 -5.65 15.32
CA THR A 36 -9.46 -4.98 14.34
C THR A 36 -8.78 -4.85 12.98
N GLY A 37 -9.39 -5.45 11.96
CA GLY A 37 -8.93 -5.37 10.57
C GLY A 37 -8.67 -6.74 9.95
N TRP A 38 -8.21 -6.72 8.70
CA TRP A 38 -7.86 -7.92 7.94
C TRP A 38 -6.35 -8.17 8.06
N TRP A 39 -5.95 -9.15 8.88
CA TRP A 39 -4.54 -9.50 9.10
C TRP A 39 -4.28 -10.98 9.35
N TYR A 40 -3.07 -11.43 8.99
CA TYR A 40 -2.71 -12.84 8.99
C TYR A 40 -2.86 -13.51 10.35
N TYR A 41 -2.57 -12.77 11.41
CA TYR A 41 -2.60 -13.29 12.76
C TYR A 41 -3.13 -12.21 13.68
N VAL A 42 -4.07 -12.59 14.53
CA VAL A 42 -4.56 -11.73 15.61
C VAL A 42 -4.27 -12.46 16.90
N GLU A 43 -3.52 -11.80 17.78
CA GLU A 43 -3.22 -12.34 19.09
C GLU A 43 -4.50 -12.40 19.92
N ALA A 44 -4.79 -13.58 20.47
CA ALA A 44 -6.02 -13.87 21.21
C ALA A 44 -5.76 -14.26 22.66
N ALA A 45 -4.57 -13.97 23.19
CA ALA A 45 -4.22 -14.19 24.58
C ALA A 45 -5.24 -13.51 25.53
N PRO A 46 -5.63 -14.18 26.65
CA PRO A 46 -6.42 -13.55 27.69
C PRO A 46 -5.70 -12.32 28.24
N VAL A 47 -6.40 -11.20 28.32
CA VAL A 47 -5.87 -9.92 28.82
C VAL A 47 -6.80 -9.35 29.88
N ASP A 48 -6.24 -8.63 30.84
CA ASP A 48 -7.02 -7.95 31.87
C ASP A 48 -7.77 -6.72 31.33
N THR A 49 -8.72 -6.20 32.11
CA THR A 49 -9.56 -5.07 31.73
C THR A 49 -8.76 -3.81 31.37
N VAL A 50 -7.64 -3.55 32.04
CA VAL A 50 -6.81 -2.37 31.75
C VAL A 50 -6.15 -2.53 30.38
N SER A 51 -5.60 -3.71 30.08
CA SER A 51 -5.06 -4.02 28.76
C SER A 51 -6.12 -3.92 27.66
N ILE A 52 -7.34 -4.41 27.88
CA ILE A 52 -8.44 -4.27 26.90
C ILE A 52 -8.73 -2.81 26.60
N ILE A 53 -8.87 -1.97 27.63
CA ILE A 53 -9.13 -0.53 27.47
C ILE A 53 -7.97 0.12 26.71
N PHE A 54 -6.73 -0.19 27.08
CA PHE A 54 -5.54 0.33 26.42
C PHE A 54 -5.49 -0.02 24.94
N PHE A 55 -5.59 -1.31 24.58
CA PHE A 55 -5.52 -1.76 23.19
C PHE A 55 -6.71 -1.26 22.36
N THR A 56 -7.92 -1.19 22.92
CA THR A 56 -9.11 -0.66 22.23
C THR A 56 -8.97 0.83 21.96
N THR A 57 -8.43 1.60 22.90
CA THR A 57 -8.18 3.04 22.75
C THR A 57 -7.09 3.29 21.70
N LEU A 58 -5.95 2.59 21.82
CA LEU A 58 -4.87 2.63 20.85
C LEU A 58 -5.37 2.28 19.45
N THR A 59 -6.28 1.32 19.38
CA THR A 59 -6.89 0.86 18.16
C THR A 59 -7.74 1.92 17.51
N SER A 60 -8.66 2.53 18.27
CA SER A 60 -9.54 3.58 17.77
C SER A 60 -8.75 4.77 17.23
N ILE A 61 -7.75 5.23 18.00
CA ILE A 61 -6.87 6.35 17.62
C ILE A 61 -6.04 5.99 16.39
N GLY A 62 -5.42 4.81 16.37
CA GLY A 62 -4.64 4.35 15.23
C GLY A 62 -5.46 4.25 13.94
N GLY A 63 -6.76 3.95 14.03
CA GLY A 63 -7.65 3.88 12.86
C GLY A 63 -7.81 5.22 12.16
N LEU A 64 -7.95 6.29 12.96
CA LEU A 64 -7.99 7.66 12.45
C LEU A 64 -6.67 8.03 11.76
N PHE A 65 -5.54 7.68 12.37
CA PHE A 65 -4.22 7.91 11.76
C PHE A 65 -4.05 7.13 10.46
N GLN A 66 -4.47 5.86 10.42
CA GLN A 66 -4.44 5.07 9.19
C GLN A 66 -5.24 5.75 8.08
N ALA A 67 -6.47 6.16 8.35
CA ALA A 67 -7.32 6.82 7.36
C ALA A 67 -6.69 8.12 6.83
N ALA A 68 -6.18 8.96 7.74
CA ALA A 68 -5.50 10.21 7.38
C ALA A 68 -4.22 9.97 6.56
N LEU A 69 -3.38 9.00 6.95
CA LEU A 69 -2.15 8.63 6.25
C LEU A 69 -2.45 8.10 4.84
N MET A 70 -3.43 7.21 4.71
CA MET A 70 -3.85 6.70 3.40
C MET A 70 -4.34 7.83 2.50
N GLY A 71 -5.18 8.72 3.02
CA GLY A 71 -5.64 9.91 2.30
C GLY A 71 -4.48 10.78 1.81
N LEU A 72 -3.50 11.05 2.68
CA LEU A 72 -2.31 11.81 2.33
C LEU A 72 -1.48 11.11 1.24
N PHE A 73 -1.27 9.80 1.32
CA PHE A 73 -0.52 9.05 0.31
C PHE A 73 -1.22 9.04 -1.05
N PHE A 74 -2.55 8.89 -1.07
CA PHE A 74 -3.31 8.99 -2.32
C PHE A 74 -3.26 10.41 -2.90
N LEU A 75 -3.36 11.45 -2.05
CA LEU A 75 -3.23 12.83 -2.47
C LEU A 75 -1.86 13.09 -3.11
N LEU A 76 -0.77 12.67 -2.45
CA LEU A 76 0.59 12.81 -3.00
C LEU A 76 0.76 12.01 -4.30
N GLY A 77 0.23 10.78 -4.34
CA GLY A 77 0.24 9.94 -5.53
C GLY A 77 -0.47 10.58 -6.71
N GLY A 78 -1.63 11.20 -6.48
CA GLY A 78 -2.39 11.95 -7.48
C GLY A 78 -1.69 13.24 -7.90
N TYR A 79 -1.19 14.03 -6.96
CA TYR A 79 -0.55 15.33 -7.20
C TYR A 79 0.65 15.23 -8.13
N PHE A 80 1.52 14.22 -7.96
CA PHE A 80 2.70 14.04 -8.80
C PHE A 80 2.45 13.31 -10.12
N THR A 81 1.27 12.70 -10.31
CA THR A 81 0.98 11.88 -11.48
C THR A 81 0.93 12.67 -12.79
N PRO A 82 0.19 13.80 -12.92
CA PRO A 82 0.13 14.60 -14.15
C PRO A 82 1.50 15.02 -14.67
N LYS A 83 2.30 15.69 -13.82
CA LYS A 83 3.64 16.19 -14.16
C LYS A 83 4.60 15.06 -14.56
N SER A 84 4.49 13.90 -13.91
CA SER A 84 5.29 12.72 -14.27
C SER A 84 4.86 12.13 -15.61
N TYR A 85 3.55 12.06 -15.88
CA TYR A 85 2.99 11.56 -17.12
C TYR A 85 3.35 12.45 -18.32
N ASP A 86 3.22 13.78 -18.18
CA ASP A 86 3.62 14.75 -19.21
C ASP A 86 5.10 14.66 -19.56
N ARG A 87 5.97 14.58 -18.56
CA ARG A 87 7.43 14.57 -18.78
C ARG A 87 7.92 13.30 -19.47
N LYS A 88 7.28 12.15 -19.22
CA LYS A 88 7.76 10.83 -19.65
C LYS A 88 7.03 10.25 -20.85
N GLY A 89 5.83 10.74 -21.13
CA GLY A 89 4.92 10.09 -22.08
C GLY A 89 4.39 8.74 -21.58
N VAL A 90 3.40 8.20 -22.30
CA VAL A 90 2.57 7.07 -21.83
C VAL A 90 3.38 5.82 -21.51
N ARG A 91 4.20 5.37 -22.46
CA ARG A 91 4.91 4.08 -22.38
C ARG A 91 5.95 4.07 -21.26
N SER A 92 6.78 5.12 -21.16
CA SER A 92 7.83 5.21 -20.15
C SER A 92 7.23 5.39 -18.74
N PHE A 93 6.19 6.21 -18.61
CA PHE A 93 5.45 6.40 -17.36
C PHE A 93 4.89 5.07 -16.81
N TRP A 94 4.19 4.29 -17.65
CA TRP A 94 3.59 3.02 -17.24
C TRP A 94 4.63 1.96 -16.94
N LYS A 95 5.70 1.86 -17.75
CA LYS A 95 6.80 0.93 -17.48
C LYS A 95 7.41 1.18 -16.10
N GLU A 96 7.77 2.42 -15.79
CA GLU A 96 8.35 2.74 -14.48
C GLU A 96 7.38 2.47 -13.32
N ARG A 97 6.10 2.77 -13.50
CA ARG A 97 5.10 2.60 -12.44
C ARG A 97 4.77 1.14 -12.18
N LEU A 98 4.66 0.31 -13.22
CA LEU A 98 4.46 -1.14 -13.09
C LEU A 98 5.69 -1.83 -12.50
N LEU A 99 6.90 -1.40 -12.84
CA LEU A 99 8.11 -1.93 -12.19
C LEU A 99 8.17 -1.59 -10.70
N ARG A 100 7.72 -0.39 -10.30
CA ARG A 100 7.77 0.06 -8.90
C ARG A 100 6.62 -0.43 -8.04
N LEU A 101 5.43 -0.64 -8.61
CA LEU A 101 4.23 -1.04 -7.86
C LEU A 101 3.81 -2.47 -8.18
N GLY A 102 3.82 -2.84 -9.46
CA GLY A 102 3.42 -4.16 -9.93
C GLY A 102 4.36 -5.28 -9.48
N ILE A 103 5.69 -5.07 -9.56
CA ILE A 103 6.64 -6.08 -9.08
C ILE A 103 6.42 -6.37 -7.58
N PRO A 104 6.36 -5.37 -6.66
CA PRO A 104 6.03 -5.64 -5.27
C PRO A 104 4.71 -6.38 -5.06
N ILE A 105 3.64 -6.00 -5.78
CA ILE A 105 2.34 -6.68 -5.69
C ILE A 105 2.49 -8.16 -6.08
N LEU A 106 3.13 -8.45 -7.22
CA LEU A 106 3.30 -9.82 -7.70
C LEU A 106 4.18 -10.65 -6.76
N LEU A 107 5.28 -10.07 -6.26
CA LEU A 107 6.15 -10.72 -5.28
C LEU A 107 5.35 -11.08 -4.01
N TYR A 108 4.52 -10.16 -3.54
CA TYR A 108 3.69 -10.40 -2.37
C TYR A 108 2.69 -11.52 -2.60
N ILE A 109 1.92 -11.46 -3.69
CA ILE A 109 0.88 -12.45 -3.99
C ILE A 109 1.48 -13.83 -4.25
N ALA A 110 2.60 -13.90 -5.00
CA ALA A 110 3.18 -15.18 -5.42
C ALA A 110 4.06 -15.85 -4.36
N ILE A 111 4.67 -15.08 -3.45
CA ILE A 111 5.66 -15.60 -2.50
C ILE A 111 5.20 -15.36 -1.06
N ILE A 112 5.08 -14.10 -0.67
CA ILE A 112 4.87 -13.74 0.74
C ILE A 112 3.53 -14.26 1.25
N ASN A 113 2.44 -14.05 0.50
CA ASN A 113 1.11 -14.44 0.91
C ASN A 113 0.98 -15.97 1.09
N PRO A 114 1.38 -16.83 0.14
CA PRO A 114 1.44 -18.28 0.34
C PRO A 114 2.22 -18.68 1.57
N ILE A 115 3.44 -18.16 1.72
CA ILE A 115 4.32 -18.53 2.84
C ILE A 115 3.62 -18.22 4.16
N MET A 116 3.02 -17.03 4.29
CA MET A 116 2.30 -16.65 5.51
C MET A 116 1.08 -17.53 5.76
N VAL A 117 0.23 -17.74 4.76
CA VAL A 117 -1.00 -18.55 4.91
C VAL A 117 -0.67 -19.99 5.26
N TYR A 118 0.24 -20.64 4.54
CA TYR A 118 0.59 -22.04 4.78
C TYR A 118 1.35 -22.23 6.08
N SER A 119 2.29 -21.34 6.42
CA SER A 119 3.05 -21.45 7.68
C SER A 119 2.14 -21.28 8.89
N LEU A 120 1.22 -20.31 8.87
CA LEU A 120 0.28 -20.11 9.96
C LEU A 120 -0.74 -21.25 10.06
N SER A 121 -1.24 -21.74 8.92
CA SER A 121 -2.14 -22.90 8.89
C SER A 121 -1.48 -24.15 9.47
N ALA A 122 -0.19 -24.37 9.18
CA ALA A 122 0.59 -25.46 9.75
C ALA A 122 0.77 -25.35 11.28
N LEU A 123 0.74 -24.13 11.82
CA LEU A 123 0.76 -23.86 13.26
C LEU A 123 -0.64 -23.90 13.91
N GLY A 124 -1.69 -24.24 13.14
CA GLY A 124 -3.08 -24.30 13.62
C GLY A 124 -3.79 -22.95 13.65
N PHE A 125 -3.16 -21.88 13.15
CA PHE A 125 -3.81 -20.59 12.96
C PHE A 125 -4.43 -20.53 11.58
N TYR A 126 -5.72 -20.20 11.51
CA TYR A 126 -6.42 -20.01 10.25
C TYR A 126 -6.75 -18.53 10.11
N PRO A 127 -5.84 -17.74 9.49
CA PRO A 127 -6.02 -16.31 9.30
C PRO A 127 -7.42 -15.95 8.76
N TRP A 128 -7.95 -16.84 7.91
CA TRP A 128 -9.24 -16.78 7.23
C TRP A 128 -9.46 -18.14 6.56
N SER A 129 -10.64 -18.36 5.97
CA SER A 129 -10.84 -19.49 5.07
C SER A 129 -9.79 -19.45 3.95
N LEU A 130 -9.08 -20.56 3.74
CA LEU A 130 -8.17 -20.72 2.61
C LEU A 130 -8.89 -20.31 1.32
N PRO A 131 -8.19 -19.59 0.40
CA PRO A 131 -8.81 -19.18 -0.84
C PRO A 131 -9.36 -20.41 -1.56
N LYS A 132 -10.68 -20.39 -1.82
CA LYS A 132 -11.41 -21.53 -2.37
C LYS A 132 -11.21 -21.64 -3.88
N SER A 133 -10.70 -20.58 -4.50
CA SER A 133 -10.39 -20.50 -5.92
C SER A 133 -9.08 -19.75 -6.18
N LEU A 134 -8.52 -19.95 -7.38
CA LEU A 134 -7.39 -19.17 -7.87
C LEU A 134 -7.72 -17.66 -7.91
N LEU A 135 -8.97 -17.31 -8.20
CA LEU A 135 -9.41 -15.92 -8.23
C LEU A 135 -9.34 -15.30 -6.83
N ASP A 136 -9.86 -15.98 -5.81
CA ASP A 136 -9.80 -15.52 -4.42
C ASP A 136 -8.34 -15.29 -4.00
N PHE A 137 -7.47 -16.22 -4.35
CA PHE A 137 -6.04 -16.13 -4.07
C PHE A 137 -5.38 -14.92 -4.77
N LEU A 138 -5.67 -14.69 -6.06
CA LEU A 138 -5.10 -13.58 -6.84
C LEU A 138 -5.68 -12.22 -6.46
N THR A 139 -6.91 -12.17 -5.92
CA THR A 139 -7.54 -10.95 -5.42
C THR A 139 -7.18 -10.63 -3.97
N PHE A 140 -6.47 -11.53 -3.29
CA PHE A 140 -6.05 -11.33 -1.91
C PHE A 140 -4.78 -10.49 -1.85
N TRP A 141 -4.96 -9.16 -1.83
CA TRP A 141 -3.84 -8.22 -1.91
C TRP A 141 -3.26 -7.88 -0.53
N GLY A 142 -3.95 -8.21 0.56
CA GLY A 142 -3.48 -7.92 1.92
C GLY A 142 -3.07 -6.45 2.06
N PRO A 143 -1.91 -6.11 2.69
CA PRO A 143 -1.37 -4.75 2.76
C PRO A 143 -1.13 -4.09 1.39
N MET A 144 -1.01 -4.86 0.31
CA MET A 144 -0.73 -4.34 -1.04
C MET A 144 -1.94 -3.69 -1.69
N TRP A 145 -3.12 -3.74 -1.07
CA TRP A 145 -4.34 -3.07 -1.54
C TRP A 145 -4.07 -1.60 -1.93
N PHE A 146 -3.26 -0.90 -1.13
CA PHE A 146 -2.92 0.51 -1.36
C PHE A 146 -2.19 0.72 -2.70
N LEU A 147 -1.22 -0.14 -3.02
CA LEU A 147 -0.47 -0.08 -4.28
C LEU A 147 -1.38 -0.33 -5.47
N THR A 148 -2.34 -1.25 -5.34
CA THR A 148 -3.23 -1.55 -6.46
C THR A 148 -4.27 -0.46 -6.68
N VAL A 149 -4.81 0.16 -5.63
CA VAL A 149 -5.66 1.35 -5.75
C VAL A 149 -4.90 2.50 -6.45
N LEU A 150 -3.61 2.69 -6.14
CA LEU A 150 -2.77 3.65 -6.85
C LEU A 150 -2.62 3.34 -8.35
N ILE A 151 -2.52 2.06 -8.72
CA ILE A 151 -2.51 1.64 -10.13
C ILE A 151 -3.85 1.96 -10.78
N LEU A 152 -4.96 1.64 -10.12
CA LEU A 152 -6.32 1.93 -10.62
C LEU A 152 -6.53 3.43 -10.85
N PHE A 153 -6.24 4.28 -9.86
CA PHE A 153 -6.35 5.74 -10.02
C PHE A 153 -5.47 6.26 -11.16
N THR A 154 -4.29 5.67 -11.33
CA THR A 154 -3.42 6.04 -12.44
C THR A 154 -3.99 5.59 -13.78
N ALA A 155 -4.52 4.37 -13.87
CA ALA A 155 -5.21 3.86 -15.06
C ALA A 155 -6.34 4.82 -15.45
N SER A 156 -7.24 5.11 -14.52
CA SER A 156 -8.35 6.05 -14.71
C SER A 156 -7.88 7.42 -15.22
N TYR A 157 -6.86 8.00 -14.57
CA TYR A 157 -6.30 9.28 -15.00
C TYR A 157 -5.72 9.23 -16.41
N THR A 158 -4.91 8.23 -16.73
CA THR A 158 -4.26 8.14 -18.04
C THR A 158 -5.24 7.84 -19.17
N LEU A 159 -6.27 7.02 -18.92
CA LEU A 159 -7.36 6.76 -19.86
C LEU A 159 -8.12 8.05 -20.14
N TRP A 160 -8.54 8.77 -19.10
CA TRP A 160 -9.19 10.07 -19.25
C TRP A 160 -8.34 11.06 -20.07
N ARG A 161 -7.04 11.12 -19.82
CA ARG A 161 -6.10 12.00 -20.56
C ARG A 161 -5.89 11.59 -22.02
N GLN A 162 -6.05 10.31 -22.36
CA GLN A 162 -5.97 9.83 -23.74
C GLN A 162 -7.24 10.17 -24.51
N ILE A 163 -8.41 9.95 -23.90
CA ILE A 163 -9.72 10.27 -24.50
C ILE A 163 -9.82 11.79 -24.75
N THR A 164 -9.54 12.62 -23.74
CA THR A 164 -9.64 14.09 -23.89
C THR A 164 -8.62 14.70 -24.85
N LYS A 165 -7.42 14.11 -24.98
CA LYS A 165 -6.47 14.52 -26.02
C LYS A 165 -6.98 14.18 -27.42
N PHE A 166 -7.61 13.01 -27.57
CA PHE A 166 -8.18 12.59 -28.84
C PHE A 166 -9.27 13.59 -29.29
N ASP A 167 -10.13 14.04 -28.37
CA ASP A 167 -11.16 15.04 -28.65
C ASP A 167 -10.58 16.40 -29.10
N SER A 168 -9.41 16.79 -28.60
CA SER A 168 -8.74 18.05 -28.98
C SER A 168 -8.04 18.04 -30.34
N VAL A 169 -7.81 16.86 -30.92
CA VAL A 169 -7.14 16.71 -32.23
C VAL A 169 -8.16 16.51 -33.37
N GLN A 170 -9.39 16.13 -33.05
CA GLN A 170 -10.48 15.96 -34.03
C GLN A 170 -11.39 17.19 -34.17
N ARG A 171 -11.17 18.26 -33.41
CA ARG A 171 -11.77 19.59 -33.63
C ARG A 171 -10.80 20.49 -34.36
#